data_AF-S5U4H1-F1
#
_entry.id   AF-S5U4H1-F1
#
_cell.length_a   1.000
_cell.length_b   1.000
_cell.length_c   1.000
_cell.angle_alpha   90.00
_cell.angle_beta   90.00
_cell.angle_gamma   90.00
#
_symmetry.space_group_name_H-M   'P 1'
#
loop_
_entity.id
_entity.type
_entity.pdbx_description
1 polymer ?
#
loop_
_entity_poly.entity_id
_entity_poly.type
_entity_poly.pdbx_seq_one_letter_code
_entity_poly.pdbx_strand_id
1 'polypeptide(L)'
;MFKICLTILINGLHYTDKGHKFLLNANKYIANNLSILDLPWKEIDDILSQPSIFDTNLPYKTNIKNYTLSLKHNKSITSGVYIYDLNYNYIKTIGGQDKTAKYFNVSKYNILKHLNKDIPFMNKFYLKSSSTFKK
;
A
#
# COMPACT_ATOMS: atom_id res chain seq x y z
N MET A 1 -6.49 -1.51 23.11
CA MET A 1 -7.17 -0.65 22.12
C MET A 1 -6.21 -0.04 21.09
N PHE A 2 -5.23 0.78 21.49
CA PHE A 2 -4.30 1.45 20.55
C PHE A 2 -3.68 0.53 19.48
N LYS A 3 -3.15 -0.63 19.88
CA LYS A 3 -2.55 -1.62 18.96
C LYS A 3 -3.53 -2.09 17.87
N ILE A 4 -4.79 -2.34 18.22
CA ILE A 4 -5.83 -2.77 17.28
C ILE A 4 -6.12 -1.67 16.26
N CYS A 5 -6.35 -0.43 16.72
CA CYS A 5 -6.57 0.70 15.83
C CYS A 5 -5.38 0.93 14.89
N LEU A 6 -4.16 0.82 15.42
CA LEU A 6 -2.94 0.95 14.62
C LEU A 6 -2.85 -0.14 13.55
N THR A 7 -3.15 -1.40 13.88
CA THR A 7 -3.17 -2.49 12.89
C THR A 7 -4.21 -2.27 11.79
N ILE A 8 -5.41 -1.79 12.14
CA ILE A 8 -6.46 -1.44 11.16
C ILE A 8 -5.98 -0.33 10.21
N LEU A 9 -5.26 0.68 10.72
CA LEU A 9 -4.72 1.76 9.91
C LEU A 9 -3.58 1.29 9.00
N ILE A 10 -2.61 0.53 9.54
CA ILE A 10 -1.45 0.02 8.80
C ILE A 10 -1.88 -0.92 7.67
N ASN A 11 -2.89 -1.77 7.89
CA ASN A 11 -3.39 -2.70 6.88
C ASN A 11 -4.38 -2.04 5.89
N GLY A 12 -4.70 -0.76 6.07
CA GLY A 12 -5.68 -0.05 5.24
C GLY A 12 -7.13 -0.47 5.46
N LEU A 13 -7.43 -1.24 6.51
CA LEU A 13 -8.77 -1.80 6.77
C LEU A 13 -9.82 -0.74 7.13
N HIS A 14 -9.39 0.48 7.45
CA HIS A 14 -10.26 1.64 7.62
C HIS A 14 -10.99 2.09 6.33
N TYR A 15 -10.61 1.56 5.16
CA TYR A 15 -11.38 1.71 3.91
C TYR A 15 -12.55 0.73 3.80
N THR A 16 -12.65 -0.24 4.71
CA THR A 16 -13.80 -1.15 4.78
C THR A 16 -14.87 -0.57 5.70
N ASP A 17 -16.15 -0.89 5.44
CA ASP A 17 -17.26 -0.42 6.28
C ASP A 17 -17.09 -0.85 7.74
N LYS A 18 -16.60 -2.08 7.97
CA LYS A 18 -16.38 -2.63 9.32
C LYS A 18 -15.24 -1.89 10.04
N GLY A 19 -14.08 -1.78 9.39
CA GLY A 19 -12.92 -1.08 9.97
C GLY A 19 -13.20 0.41 10.22
N HIS A 20 -13.92 1.07 9.32
CA HIS A 20 -14.34 2.47 9.50
C HIS A 20 -15.27 2.65 10.71
N LYS A 21 -16.35 1.84 10.79
CA LYS A 21 -17.31 1.88 11.90
C LYS A 21 -16.63 1.59 13.24
N PHE A 22 -15.74 0.62 13.27
CA PHE A 22 -14.98 0.29 14.47
C PHE A 22 -14.12 1.46 14.95
N LEU A 23 -13.37 2.12 14.05
CA LEU A 23 -12.54 3.28 14.42
C LEU A 23 -13.36 4.47 14.92
N LEU A 24 -14.54 4.72 14.34
CA LEU A 24 -15.44 5.76 14.86
C LEU A 24 -15.92 5.46 16.29
N ASN A 25 -16.15 4.19 16.61
CA ASN A 25 -16.57 3.75 17.93
C ASN A 25 -15.40 3.54 18.91
N ALA A 26 -14.15 3.49 18.43
CA ALA A 26 -12.97 3.26 19.26
C ALA A 26 -12.83 4.30 20.39
N ASN A 27 -13.18 5.56 20.13
CA ASN A 27 -13.19 6.60 21.16
C ASN A 27 -14.16 6.30 22.30
N LYS A 28 -15.31 5.68 22.03
CA LYS A 28 -16.27 5.28 23.07
C LYS A 28 -15.71 4.16 23.94
N TYR A 29 -15.00 3.20 23.34
CA TYR A 29 -14.37 2.11 24.09
C TYR A 29 -13.25 2.61 25.00
N ILE A 30 -12.49 3.60 24.53
CA ILE A 30 -11.42 4.24 25.32
C ILE A 30 -12.01 5.11 26.44
N ALA A 31 -13.02 5.94 26.13
CA ALA A 31 -13.61 6.87 27.09
C ALA A 31 -14.38 6.16 28.23
N ASN A 32 -14.98 5.00 27.95
CA ASN A 32 -15.73 4.24 28.94
C ASN A 32 -14.86 3.37 29.86
N ASN A 33 -13.53 3.43 29.76
CA ASN A 33 -12.60 2.58 30.53
C ASN A 33 -12.99 1.09 30.49
N LEU A 34 -13.51 0.62 29.35
CA LEU A 34 -13.89 -0.77 29.21
C LEU A 34 -12.69 -1.66 29.49
N SER A 35 -12.90 -2.70 30.29
CA SER A 35 -11.86 -3.68 30.52
C SER A 35 -11.54 -4.36 29.19
N ILE A 36 -10.33 -4.94 29.11
CA ILE A 36 -9.93 -5.65 27.90
C ILE A 36 -10.88 -6.80 27.55
N LEU A 37 -11.61 -7.34 28.53
CA LEU A 37 -12.57 -8.43 28.35
C LEU A 37 -13.89 -7.96 27.72
N ASP A 38 -14.23 -6.68 27.86
CA ASP A 38 -15.50 -6.11 27.40
C ASP A 38 -15.42 -5.53 25.97
N LEU A 39 -14.26 -5.65 25.32
CA LEU A 39 -14.09 -5.24 23.95
C LEU A 39 -14.89 -6.16 23.01
N PRO A 40 -15.39 -5.65 21.87
CA PRO A 40 -16.13 -6.44 20.89
C PRO A 40 -15.16 -7.34 20.10
N TRP A 41 -14.56 -8.34 20.76
CA TRP A 41 -13.51 -9.21 20.21
C TRP A 41 -13.93 -9.89 18.92
N LYS A 42 -15.18 -10.35 18.84
CA LYS A 42 -15.71 -10.97 17.62
C LYS A 42 -15.67 -10.02 16.41
N GLU A 43 -15.96 -8.73 16.60
CA GLU A 43 -15.88 -7.73 15.54
C GLU A 43 -14.42 -7.40 15.21
N ILE A 44 -13.57 -7.30 16.23
CA ILE A 44 -12.14 -7.06 16.07
C ILE A 44 -11.50 -8.18 15.24
N ASP A 45 -11.76 -9.44 15.57
CA ASP A 45 -11.20 -10.60 14.88
C ASP A 45 -11.70 -10.69 13.43
N ASP A 46 -12.97 -10.38 13.19
CA ASP A 46 -13.56 -10.33 11.84
C ASP A 46 -12.98 -9.18 10.99
N ILE A 47 -12.58 -8.06 11.60
CA ILE A 47 -11.84 -6.99 10.90
C ILE A 47 -10.40 -7.44 10.64
N LEU A 48 -9.68 -7.92 11.65
CA LEU A 48 -8.26 -8.24 11.57
C LEU A 48 -7.95 -9.47 10.71
N SER A 49 -8.92 -10.35 10.48
CA SER A 49 -8.82 -11.49 9.55
C SER A 49 -8.95 -11.11 8.08
N GLN A 50 -9.36 -9.87 7.76
CA GLN A 50 -9.46 -9.40 6.38
C GLN A 50 -8.06 -9.25 5.76
N PRO A 51 -7.91 -9.54 4.45
CA PRO A 51 -6.65 -9.33 3.76
C PRO A 51 -6.27 -7.85 3.80
N SER A 52 -4.99 -7.57 4.04
CA SER A 52 -4.49 -6.20 4.03
C SER A 52 -4.79 -5.55 2.68
N ILE A 53 -5.40 -4.36 2.73
CA ILE A 53 -5.62 -3.54 1.54
C ILE A 53 -4.29 -2.96 1.11
N PHE A 54 -3.42 -2.59 2.06
CA PHE A 54 -2.09 -2.05 1.81
C PHE A 54 -1.02 -3.15 1.78
N ASP A 55 0.02 -2.95 0.97
CA ASP A 55 1.18 -3.83 0.93
C ASP A 55 2.20 -3.36 1.98
N THR A 56 2.09 -3.99 3.15
CA THR A 56 2.86 -3.68 4.35
C THR A 56 4.33 -4.04 4.25
N ASN A 57 4.74 -4.73 3.19
CA ASN A 57 6.12 -5.13 2.96
C ASN A 57 6.92 -4.05 2.21
N LEU A 58 6.26 -3.01 1.68
CA LEU A 58 6.95 -1.93 0.98
C LEU A 58 7.47 -0.88 1.97
N PRO A 59 8.77 -0.58 1.98
CA PRO A 59 9.32 0.49 2.80
C PRO A 59 8.66 1.84 2.51
N TYR A 60 8.60 2.71 3.52
CA TYR A 60 8.07 4.07 3.37
C TYR A 60 8.84 4.89 2.34
N LYS A 61 10.14 4.62 2.15
CA LYS A 61 10.98 5.22 1.10
C LYS A 61 11.58 4.13 0.24
N THR A 62 11.46 4.27 -1.07
CA THR A 62 11.98 3.31 -2.05
C THR A 62 12.72 4.03 -3.17
N ASN A 63 13.78 3.42 -3.68
CA ASN A 63 14.38 3.85 -4.93
C ASN A 63 13.58 3.27 -6.10
N ILE A 64 13.40 4.05 -7.16
CA ILE A 64 12.73 3.59 -8.38
C ILE A 64 13.61 3.84 -9.60
N LYS A 65 13.69 2.87 -10.51
CA LYS A 65 14.43 3.01 -11.77
C LYS A 65 13.62 2.50 -12.94
N ASN A 66 13.70 3.21 -14.07
CA ASN A 66 13.12 2.73 -15.31
C ASN A 66 13.90 1.52 -15.80
N TYR A 67 13.19 0.57 -16.39
CA TYR A 67 13.79 -0.45 -17.23
C TYR A 67 13.10 -0.48 -18.58
N THR A 68 13.87 -0.88 -19.58
CA THR A 68 13.40 -1.09 -20.94
C THR A 68 13.94 -2.43 -21.39
N LEU A 69 13.06 -3.40 -21.62
CA LEU A 69 13.38 -4.65 -22.27
C LEU A 69 13.11 -4.49 -23.77
N SER A 70 14.18 -4.56 -24.54
CA SER A 70 14.13 -4.63 -26.01
C SER A 70 13.97 -6.08 -26.43
N LEU A 71 12.97 -6.36 -27.27
CA LEU A 71 12.93 -7.57 -28.08
C LEU A 71 13.52 -7.23 -29.45
N LYS A 72 14.68 -7.81 -29.74
CA LYS A 72 15.27 -7.81 -31.08
C LYS A 72 14.26 -8.45 -32.05
N HIS A 73 14.09 -7.90 -33.25
CA HIS A 73 13.19 -8.36 -34.32
C HIS A 73 11.68 -8.03 -34.16
N ASN A 74 11.36 -6.73 -34.06
CA ASN A 74 10.07 -6.13 -34.46
C ASN A 74 8.78 -6.47 -33.66
N LYS A 75 8.84 -6.76 -32.36
CA LYS A 75 7.63 -6.65 -31.48
C LYS A 75 7.94 -6.16 -30.06
N SER A 76 6.96 -5.41 -29.52
CA SER A 76 6.82 -4.79 -28.19
C SER A 76 8.08 -4.58 -27.33
N ILE A 77 8.48 -3.31 -27.24
CA ILE A 77 9.30 -2.78 -26.15
C ILE A 77 8.45 -2.85 -24.88
N THR A 78 8.89 -3.62 -23.88
CA THR A 78 8.27 -3.59 -22.55
C THR A 78 9.11 -2.69 -21.65
N SER A 79 8.50 -1.60 -21.18
CA SER A 79 9.12 -0.71 -20.21
C SER A 79 8.39 -0.78 -18.88
N GLY A 80 9.08 -0.46 -17.80
CA GLY A 80 8.48 -0.43 -16.48
C GLY A 80 9.41 0.15 -15.44
N VAL A 81 9.09 -0.13 -14.19
CA VAL A 81 9.80 0.42 -13.05
C VAL A 81 10.25 -0.71 -12.13
N TYR A 82 11.55 -0.77 -11.87
CA TYR A 82 12.11 -1.51 -10.76
C TYR A 82 11.97 -0.69 -9.49
N ILE A 83 11.51 -1.34 -8.42
CA ILE A 83 11.38 -0.77 -7.09
C ILE A 83 12.39 -1.48 -6.17
N TYR A 84 13.19 -0.68 -5.48
CA TYR A 84 14.20 -1.12 -4.54
C TYR A 84 13.99 -0.46 -3.18
N ASP A 85 14.57 -1.04 -2.14
CA ASP A 85 14.75 -0.32 -0.88
C ASP A 85 15.82 0.79 -1.03
N LEU A 86 16.12 1.48 0.07
CA LEU A 86 17.14 2.54 0.08
C LEU A 86 18.57 2.04 -0.15
N ASN A 87 18.84 0.75 0.10
CA ASN A 87 20.13 0.10 -0.10
C ASN A 87 20.25 -0.56 -1.48
N TYR A 88 19.30 -0.31 -2.39
CA TYR A 88 19.20 -0.94 -3.71
C TYR A 88 18.96 -2.45 -3.70
N ASN A 89 18.45 -3.01 -2.60
CA ASN A 89 17.92 -4.37 -2.62
C ASN A 89 16.60 -4.40 -3.40
N TYR A 90 16.48 -5.35 -4.32
CA TYR A 90 15.30 -5.49 -5.17
C TYR A 90 14.06 -5.86 -4.34
N ILE A 91 12.95 -5.17 -4.58
CA ILE A 91 11.65 -5.48 -3.98
C ILE A 91 10.70 -6.04 -5.03
N LYS A 92 10.45 -5.28 -6.11
CA LYS A 92 9.42 -5.63 -7.10
C LYS A 92 9.62 -4.91 -8.44
N THR A 93 9.10 -5.52 -9.50
CA THR A 93 8.97 -4.91 -10.82
C THR A 93 7.52 -4.65 -11.17
N ILE A 94 7.22 -3.49 -11.76
CA ILE A 94 5.91 -3.16 -12.31
C ILE A 94 6.05 -2.77 -13.78
N GLY A 95 5.32 -3.46 -14.65
CA GLY A 95 5.29 -3.19 -16.09
C GLY A 95 4.51 -1.91 -16.40
N GLY A 96 5.22 -0.85 -16.80
CA GLY A 96 4.68 0.45 -17.18
C GLY A 96 4.62 1.47 -16.03
N GLN A 97 4.93 2.72 -16.37
CA GLN A 97 4.86 3.85 -15.45
C GLN A 97 3.43 4.15 -14.99
N ASP A 98 2.43 3.96 -15.86
CA ASP A 98 1.01 4.17 -15.52
C ASP A 98 0.51 3.16 -14.49
N LYS A 99 0.93 1.89 -14.59
CA LYS A 99 0.61 0.88 -13.58
C LYS A 99 1.34 1.15 -12.27
N THR A 100 2.58 1.64 -12.35
CA THR A 100 3.36 2.06 -11.18
C THR A 100 2.69 3.22 -10.46
N ALA A 101 2.20 4.22 -11.20
CA ALA A 101 1.44 5.34 -10.67
C ALA A 101 0.16 4.88 -9.95
N LYS A 102 -0.58 3.94 -10.55
CA LYS A 102 -1.76 3.31 -9.92
C LYS A 102 -1.39 2.51 -8.66
N TYR A 103 -0.27 1.78 -8.68
CA TYR A 103 0.20 1.02 -7.53
C TYR A 103 0.53 1.92 -6.35
N PHE A 104 1.18 3.06 -6.58
CA PHE A 104 1.48 4.06 -5.55
C PHE A 104 0.35 5.07 -5.30
N ASN A 105 -0.80 4.93 -6.00
CA ASN A 105 -1.92 5.87 -5.99
C ASN A 105 -1.52 7.35 -6.16
N VAL A 106 -0.60 7.61 -7.09
CA VAL A 106 -0.17 8.95 -7.46
C VAL A 106 -0.39 9.20 -8.94
N SER A 107 -0.26 10.45 -9.37
CA SER A 107 -0.23 10.77 -10.79
C SER A 107 1.03 10.20 -11.46
N LYS A 108 0.93 9.86 -12.75
CA LYS A 108 2.09 9.47 -13.58
C LYS A 108 3.21 10.52 -13.53
N TYR A 109 2.82 11.80 -13.49
CA TYR A 109 3.76 12.92 -13.38
C TYR A 109 4.67 12.79 -12.15
N ASN A 110 4.12 12.40 -10.98
CA ASN A 110 4.94 12.20 -9.79
C ASN A 110 5.95 11.06 -9.98
N ILE A 111 5.53 9.93 -10.55
CA ILE A 111 6.45 8.83 -10.86
C ILE A 111 7.59 9.29 -11.79
N LEU A 112 7.26 10.00 -12.87
CA LEU A 112 8.25 10.55 -13.81
C LEU A 112 9.20 11.55 -13.14
N LYS A 113 8.70 12.44 -12.28
CA LYS A 113 9.52 13.40 -11.55
C LYS A 113 10.58 12.69 -10.70
N HIS A 114 10.19 11.62 -10.00
CA HIS A 114 11.12 10.84 -9.17
C HIS A 114 12.13 10.05 -10.01
N LEU A 115 11.68 9.44 -11.12
CA LEU A 115 12.56 8.72 -12.04
C LEU A 115 13.59 9.65 -12.72
N ASN A 116 13.16 10.82 -13.19
CA ASN A 116 14.02 11.74 -13.94
C ASN A 116 15.04 12.47 -13.04
N LYS A 117 14.71 12.66 -11.76
CA LYS A 117 15.57 13.35 -10.80
C LYS A 117 16.38 12.38 -9.91
N ASP A 118 16.17 11.07 -10.07
CA ASP A 118 16.74 10.02 -9.23
C ASP A 118 16.54 10.28 -7.72
N ILE A 119 15.34 10.72 -7.35
CA ILE A 119 14.99 11.04 -5.95
C ILE A 119 14.18 9.87 -5.35
N PRO A 120 14.49 9.42 -4.12
CA PRO A 120 13.70 8.40 -3.43
C PRO A 120 12.20 8.73 -3.43
N PHE A 121 11.39 7.75 -3.82
CA PHE A 121 9.95 7.85 -3.78
C PHE A 121 9.46 7.60 -2.35
N MET A 122 8.58 8.48 -1.86
CA MET A 122 7.92 8.28 -0.57
C MET A 122 6.56 7.63 -0.79
N ASN A 123 6.38 6.43 -0.27
CA ASN A 123 5.09 5.73 -0.22
C ASN A 123 4.17 6.41 0.80
N LYS A 124 3.58 7.55 0.40
CA LYS A 124 2.60 8.30 1.19
C LYS A 124 1.19 7.74 0.98
N PHE A 125 0.99 6.46 1.28
CA PHE A 125 -0.31 5.75 1.26
C PHE A 125 -0.73 5.12 -0.08
N TYR A 126 -1.45 3.98 0.04
CA TYR A 126 -2.31 3.30 -0.94
C TYR A 126 -1.66 2.37 -1.97
N LEU A 127 -1.21 1.22 -1.51
CA LEU A 127 -0.93 0.10 -2.40
C LEU A 127 -2.22 -0.65 -2.66
N LYS A 128 -2.92 -0.39 -3.76
CA LYS A 128 -4.01 -1.29 -4.19
C LYS A 128 -3.38 -2.63 -4.57
N SER A 129 -3.71 -3.71 -3.83
CA SER A 129 -3.34 -5.07 -4.21
C SER A 129 -3.64 -5.30 -5.69
N SER A 130 -2.68 -5.88 -6.41
CA SER A 130 -2.74 -6.03 -7.87
C SER A 130 -3.95 -6.82 -8.37
N SER A 131 -4.64 -7.55 -7.48
CA SER A 131 -5.89 -8.26 -7.75
C SER A 131 -7.08 -7.34 -8.10
N THR A 132 -7.04 -6.06 -7.72
CA THR A 132 -8.09 -5.07 -8.07
C THR A 132 -7.94 -4.46 -9.46
N PHE A 133 -6.86 -4.75 -10.19
CA PHE A 133 -6.68 -4.28 -11.58
C PHE A 133 -7.23 -5.24 -12.65
N LYS A 134 -7.92 -6.32 -12.25
CA LYS A 134 -8.75 -7.09 -13.18
C LYS A 134 -10.10 -6.37 -13.35
N LYS A 135 -10.17 -5.47 -14.31
CA LYS A 135 -11.34 -5.25 -15.17
C LYS A 135 -10.84 -4.94 -16.57
#